data_AF-A0A1W9WZN5-F1
#
_entry.id   AF-A0A1W9WZN5-F1
#
_cell.length_a   1.000
_cell.length_b   1.000
_cell.length_c   1.000
_cell.angle_alpha   90.00
_cell.angle_beta   90.00
_cell.angle_gamma   90.00
#
_symmetry.space_group_name_H-M   'P 1'
#
loop_
_entity.id
_entity.type
_entity.pdbx_description
1 polymer ?
#
loop_
_entity_poly.entity_id
_entity_poly.type
_entity_poly.pdbx_seq_one_letter_code
_entity_poly.pdbx_strand_id
1 'polypeptide(L)' 'MKAKQYLPEENLVEQALVALMKALAPVETMRFLNLPRSRCLESVERHQKWQATLNQEDSQVFGSHNNDNSPTV' A
#
# COMPACT_ATOMS: atom_id res chain seq x y z
N MET A 1 -15.65 21.92 -12.36
CA MET A 1 -15.25 20.50 -12.27
C MET A 1 -16.30 19.66 -13.00
N LYS A 2 -15.90 18.78 -13.93
CA LYS A 2 -16.86 17.87 -14.58
C LYS A 2 -17.33 16.85 -13.54
N ALA A 3 -18.64 16.79 -13.29
CA ALA A 3 -19.23 15.77 -12.43
C ALA A 3 -18.94 14.40 -13.06
N LYS A 4 -18.10 13.60 -12.42
CA LYS A 4 -17.93 12.20 -12.82
C LYS A 4 -19.17 11.47 -12.32
N GLN A 5 -20.06 11.14 -13.25
CA GLN A 5 -21.19 10.28 -12.96
C GLN A 5 -20.63 8.87 -12.76
N TYR A 6 -20.68 8.38 -11.52
CA TYR A 6 -20.28 7.01 -11.22
C TYR A 6 -21.27 6.05 -11.86
N LEU A 7 -20.75 4.95 -12.42
CA LEU A 7 -21.63 3.85 -12.81
C LEU A 7 -22.27 3.25 -11.55
N PRO A 8 -23.52 2.78 -11.65
CA PRO A 8 -24.09 1.89 -10.65
C PRO A 8 -23.16 0.70 -10.40
N GLU A 9 -23.05 0.27 -9.14
CA GLU A 9 -22.11 -0.76 -8.71
C GLU A 9 -22.26 -2.05 -9.51
N GLU A 10 -23.51 -2.50 -9.69
CA GLU A 10 -23.86 -3.70 -10.46
C GLU A 10 -23.31 -3.64 -11.89
N ASN A 11 -23.52 -2.51 -12.57
CA ASN A 11 -23.04 -2.30 -13.95
C ASN A 11 -21.51 -2.25 -14.01
N LEU A 12 -20.87 -1.70 -12.98
CA LEU A 12 -19.40 -1.64 -12.92
C LEU A 12 -18.81 -3.04 -12.71
N VAL A 13 -19.39 -3.84 -11.82
CA VAL A 13 -18.94 -5.21 -11.55
C VAL A 13 -19.09 -6.07 -12.79
N GLU A 14 -20.23 -6.00 -13.49
CA GLU A 14 -20.47 -6.75 -14.71
C GLU A 14 -19.45 -6.39 -15.81
N GLN A 15 -19.26 -5.09 -16.07
CA GLN A 15 -18.30 -4.63 -17.08
C GLN A 15 -16.86 -5.03 -16.72
N ALA A 16 -16.49 -4.96 -15.45
CA ALA A 16 -15.18 -5.38 -14.98
C ALA A 16 -14.97 -6.89 -15.19
N LEU A 17 -15.96 -7.72 -14.85
CA LEU A 17 -15.89 -9.17 -15.07
C LEU A 17 -15.74 -9.52 -16.56
N VAL A 18 -16.54 -8.90 -17.43
CA VAL A 18 -16.43 -9.10 -18.88
C VAL A 18 -15.05 -8.71 -19.40
N ALA A 19 -14.52 -7.57 -18.96
CA ALA A 19 -13.18 -7.13 -19.36
C ALA A 19 -12.09 -8.09 -18.87
N LEU A 20 -12.17 -8.55 -17.62
CA LEU A 20 -11.23 -9.50 -17.04
C LEU A 20 -11.27 -10.86 -17.77
N MET A 21 -12.46 -11.41 -18.01
CA MET A 21 -12.63 -12.67 -18.74
C MET A 21 -12.04 -12.60 -20.15
N LYS A 22 -12.23 -11.46 -20.84
CA LYS A 22 -11.66 -11.24 -22.16
C LYS A 22 -10.13 -11.13 -22.15
N ALA A 23 -9.57 -10.52 -21.11
CA ALA A 23 -8.13 -10.27 -21.02
C ALA A 23 -7.33 -11.48 -20.51
N LEU A 24 -7.87 -12.22 -19.53
CA LEU A 24 -7.15 -13.24 -18.78
C LEU A 24 -7.67 -14.66 -19.03
N ALA A 25 -8.84 -14.81 -19.67
CA ALA A 25 -9.61 -16.05 -19.68
C ALA A 25 -10.17 -16.44 -18.30
N PRO A 26 -11.14 -17.38 -18.23
CA PRO A 26 -11.86 -17.67 -16.99
C PRO A 26 -10.98 -18.14 -15.83
N VAL A 27 -9.99 -19.01 -16.12
CA VAL A 27 -9.12 -19.61 -15.10
C VAL A 27 -8.25 -18.55 -14.43
N GLU A 28 -7.55 -17.73 -15.21
CA GLU A 28 -6.70 -16.68 -14.63
C GLU A 28 -7.51 -15.51 -14.07
N THR A 29 -8.72 -15.25 -14.59
CA THR A 29 -9.65 -14.29 -13.96
C THR A 29 -9.99 -14.73 -12.54
N MET A 30 -10.34 -16.01 -12.36
CA MET A 30 -10.66 -16.55 -11.04
C MET A 30 -9.42 -16.53 -10.12
N ARG A 31 -8.23 -16.86 -10.65
CA ARG A 31 -6.99 -16.73 -9.88
C ARG A 31 -6.74 -15.28 -9.45
N PHE A 32 -6.88 -14.31 -10.35
CA PHE A 32 -6.69 -12.89 -10.08
C PHE A 32 -7.64 -12.36 -9.01
N LEU A 33 -8.93 -12.70 -9.09
CA LEU A 33 -9.93 -12.27 -8.10
C LEU A 33 -9.65 -12.84 -6.70
N ASN A 34 -9.02 -14.02 -6.63
CA ASN A 34 -8.63 -14.68 -5.39
C ASN A 34 -7.20 -14.35 -4.93
N LEU A 35 -6.45 -13.52 -5.66
CA LEU A 35 -5.12 -13.14 -5.21
C LEU A 35 -5.24 -12.44 -3.85
N PRO A 36 -4.44 -12.85 -2.85
CA PRO A 36 -4.40 -12.14 -1.59
C PRO A 36 -3.97 -10.71 -1.91
N ARG A 37 -4.84 -9.74 -1.59
CA ARG A 37 -4.47 -8.33 -1.69
C ARG A 37 -3.25 -8.14 -0.81
N SER A 38 -2.11 -7.82 -1.42
CA SER A 38 -0.95 -7.39 -0.66
C SER A 38 -1.43 -6.22 0.19
N ARG A 39 -1.37 -6.37 1.52
CA ARG A 39 -1.66 -5.25 2.40
C ARG A 39 -0.74 -4.12 1.94
N CYS A 40 -1.31 -2.97 1.59
CA CYS A 40 -0.51 -1.79 1.44
C CYS A 40 0.19 -1.60 2.78
N LEU A 41 1.49 -1.90 2.85
CA LEU A 41 2.25 -1.60 4.05
C LEU A 41 2.22 -0.08 4.17
N GLU A 42 1.67 0.39 5.28
CA GLU A 42 1.80 1.77 5.74
C GLU A 42 3.24 2.23 5.52
N SER A 43 3.41 3.47 5.05
CA SER A 43 4.72 4.00 4.68
C SER A 43 5.73 3.82 5.82
N VAL A 44 5.26 3.97 7.07
CA VAL A 44 6.02 3.76 8.30
C VAL A 44 6.44 2.30 8.49
N GLU A 45 5.52 1.34 8.36
CA GLU A 45 5.86 -0.10 8.49
C GLU A 45 6.85 -0.54 7.41
N ARG A 46 6.71 -0.01 6.19
CA ARG A 46 7.64 -0.27 5.09
C ARG A 46 9.03 0.29 5.40
N HIS A 47 9.08 1.51 5.94
CA HIS A 47 10.33 2.15 6.32
C HIS A 47 11.02 1.39 7.47
N GLN A 48 10.28 0.97 8.50
CA GLN A 48 10.81 0.17 9.60
C GLN A 48 11.37 -1.17 9.13
N LYS A 49 10.65 -1.88 8.23
CA LYS A 49 11.17 -3.12 7.63
C LYS A 49 12.44 -2.87 6.83
N TRP A 50 12.49 -1.77 6.07
CA TRP A 50 13.69 -1.38 5.35
C TRP A 50 14.85 -1.04 6.29
N GLN A 51 14.63 -0.30 7.37
CA GLN A 51 15.64 0.01 8.39
C GLN A 51 16.19 -1.27 9.05
N ALA A 52 15.33 -2.25 9.33
CA ALA A 52 15.75 -3.53 9.91
C ALA A 52 16.65 -4.36 8.98
N THR A 53 16.67 -4.06 7.67
CA THR A 53 17.58 -4.70 6.71
C THR A 53 18.94 -4.01 6.58
N LEU A 54 19.12 -2.84 7.19
CA LEU A 54 20.38 -2.08 7.14
C LEU A 54 21.25 -2.35 8.37
N ASN A 55 22.57 -2.30 8.17
CA ASN A 55 23.51 -2.25 9.29
C ASN A 55 23.32 -0.94 10.05
N GLN A 56 23.42 -1.02 11.38
CA GLN A 56 22.90 -0.05 12.36
C GLN A 56 23.30 1.42 12.12
N GLU A 57 24.44 1.64 11.46
CA GLU A 57 25.02 2.96 11.20
C GLU A 57 24.25 3.77 10.13
N ASP A 58 23.63 3.11 9.14
CA ASP A 58 22.88 3.79 8.06
C ASP A 58 21.39 4.03 8.41
N SER A 59 20.94 3.55 9.57
CA SER A 59 19.52 3.54 9.95
C SER A 59 19.01 4.87 10.54
N GLN A 60 19.92 5.78 10.92
CA GLN A 60 19.59 7.05 11.59
C GLN A 60 19.61 8.24 10.63
N VAL A 61 18.53 8.42 9.86
CA VAL A 61 18.35 9.63 9.04
C VAL A 61 17.87 10.83 9.87
N PHE A 62 17.19 10.58 10.99
CA PHE A 62 16.81 11.61 11.97
C PHE A 62 17.74 11.51 13.18
N GLY A 63 18.88 12.20 13.11
CA GLY A 63 19.83 12.27 14.22
C GLY A 63 19.14 12.74 15.50
N SER A 64 19.40 12.05 16.61
CA SER A 64 18.97 12.50 17.94
C SER A 64 19.67 13.81 18.26
N HIS A 65 18.96 14.93 18.14
CA HIS A 65 19.43 16.16 18.75
C HIS A 65 19.17 16.02 20.26
N ASN A 66 20.16 15.49 20.97
CA ASN A 66 20.20 15.49 22.42
C ASN A 66 20.05 16.94 22.90
N ASN A 67 18.89 17.26 23.47
CA ASN A 67 18.67 18.53 24.14
C ASN A 67 18.97 18.29 25.63
N ASP A 68 20.23 18.53 26.01
CA ASP A 68 20.67 18.55 27.40
C ASP A 68 20.04 19.76 28.11
N ASN A 69 18.81 19.59 28.59
CA ASN A 69 18.20 20.49 29.57
C ASN A 69 18.00 19.74 30.88
N SER A 70 19.07 19.68 31.68
CA SER A 70 18.97 19.31 33.10
C SER A 70 18.60 20.54 33.92
N PRO A 71 17.50 20.55 34.70
CA PRO A 71 17.35 21.46 35.82
C PRO A 71 17.79 20.73 37.09
N THR A 72 18.94 21.10 37.66
CA THR A 72 19.27 20.71 39.04
C THR A 72 18.67 21.76 39.98
N VAL A 73 17.89 21.25 40.93
CA VAL A 73 17.23 21.94 42.06
C VAL A 73 18.24 22.61 42.98
#